data_AF-A0A0M9ZSB4-F1
#
_entry.id   AF-A0A0M9ZSB4-F1
#
_cell.length_a   1.000
_cell.length_b   1.000
_cell.length_c   1.000
_cell.angle_alpha   90.00
_cell.angle_beta   90.00
_cell.angle_gamma   90.00
#
_symmetry.space_group_name_H-M   'P 1'
#
loop_
_entity.id
_entity.type
_entity.pdbx_description
1 polymer ?
#
loop_
_entity_poly.entity_id
_entity_poly.type
_entity_poly.pdbx_seq_one_letter_code
_entity_poly.pdbx_strand_id
1 'polypeptide(L)' 'MSAFASDPGLDDIRDAEGNDTEVDVAVHLLDGTVRLSILWTQEILLKPDDADQVAQALQRAAEQTRRITAAERPDRPNGA' A
#
# COMPACT_ATOMS: atom_id res chain seq x y z
N MET A 1 -0.33 16.96 -7.66
CA MET A 1 -0.66 15.54 -7.89
C MET A 1 0.30 14.72 -7.06
N SER A 2 -0.20 13.81 -6.23
CA SER A 2 0.64 12.89 -5.45
C SER A 2 1.22 11.82 -6.37
N ALA A 3 2.49 11.44 -6.18
CA ALA A 3 3.09 10.30 -6.86
C ALA A 3 2.64 8.94 -6.29
N PHE A 4 1.85 8.97 -5.22
CA PHE A 4 1.25 7.80 -4.59
C PHE A 4 -0.16 7.54 -5.10
N ALA A 5 -0.46 6.28 -5.38
CA ALA A 5 -1.79 5.76 -5.61
C ALA A 5 -2.20 4.85 -4.45
N SER A 6 -3.28 5.21 -3.75
CA SER A 6 -3.89 4.41 -2.69
C SER A 6 -4.49 3.10 -3.24
N ASP A 7 -4.50 2.06 -2.41
CA ASP A 7 -5.09 0.77 -2.75
C ASP A 7 -6.63 0.92 -2.85
N PRO A 8 -7.22 0.67 -4.03
CA PRO A 8 -8.66 0.85 -4.22
C PRO A 8 -9.50 -0.29 -3.63
N GLY A 9 -8.87 -1.35 -3.12
CA GLY A 9 -9.52 -2.50 -2.50
C GLY A 9 -9.39 -2.53 -0.98
N LEU A 10 -8.88 -1.45 -0.38
CA LEU A 10 -8.89 -1.24 1.06
C LEU A 10 -10.15 -0.44 1.37
N ASP A 11 -11.04 -1.02 2.17
CA ASP A 11 -12.22 -0.31 2.66
C ASP A 11 -11.80 0.84 3.59
N ASP A 12 -12.75 1.69 4.00
CA ASP A 12 -12.51 2.74 4.99
C ASP A 12 -12.21 2.11 6.37
N ILE A 13 -10.94 1.75 6.59
CA ILE A 13 -10.47 1.13 7.84
C ILE A 13 -10.31 2.20 8.90
N ARG A 14 -11.18 2.13 9.92
CA ARG A 14 -11.20 3.03 11.07
C ARG A 14 -10.76 2.33 12.33
N ASP A 15 -10.25 3.13 13.26
CA ASP A 15 -9.88 2.68 14.60
C ASP A 15 -11.04 2.01 15.33
N ALA A 16 -10.76 0.87 15.97
CA ALA A 16 -11.75 0.06 16.66
C ALA A 16 -12.37 0.76 17.88
N GLU A 17 -11.68 1.73 18.48
CA GLU A 17 -12.20 2.53 19.59
C GLU A 17 -12.97 3.77 19.12
N GLY A 18 -13.00 4.04 17.81
CA GLY A 18 -13.76 5.15 17.22
C GLY A 18 -13.01 6.49 17.21
N ASN A 19 -11.68 6.47 17.22
CA ASN A 19 -10.84 7.69 17.28
C ASN A 19 -10.67 8.42 15.93
N ASP A 20 -11.57 8.21 14.95
CA ASP A 20 -11.49 8.76 13.57
C ASP A 20 -10.11 8.62 12.89
N THR A 21 -9.32 7.66 13.37
CA THR A 21 -8.01 7.32 12.83
C THR A 21 -8.22 6.33 11.70
N GLU A 22 -7.57 6.59 10.56
CA GLU A 22 -7.75 5.84 9.32
C GLU A 22 -6.40 5.28 8.84
N VAL A 23 -6.46 4.14 8.14
CA VAL A 23 -5.29 3.52 7.48
C VAL A 23 -5.39 3.67 5.96
N ASP A 24 -4.29 4.11 5.35
CA ASP A 24 -4.09 4.12 3.90
C ASP A 24 -2.87 3.28 3.53
N VAL A 25 -3.02 2.45 2.49
CA VAL A 25 -1.91 1.73 1.86
C VAL A 25 -1.77 2.27 0.46
N ALA A 26 -0.60 2.77 0.09
CA ALA A 26 -0.36 3.37 -1.21
C ALA A 26 0.95 2.93 -1.84
N VAL A 27 0.97 2.86 -3.17
CA VAL A 27 2.18 2.56 -3.96
C VAL A 27 2.70 3.84 -4.59
N HIS A 28 3.99 4.09 -4.44
CA HIS A 28 4.68 5.13 -5.18
C HIS A 28 4.91 4.66 -6.63
N LEU A 29 4.32 5.36 -7.59
CA LEU A 29 4.25 4.89 -8.97
C LEU A 29 5.59 4.91 -9.72
N LEU A 30 6.59 5.65 -9.20
CA LEU A 30 7.89 5.81 -9.86
C LEU A 30 8.97 4.85 -9.36
N ASP A 31 8.97 4.47 -8.08
CA ASP A 31 10.02 3.59 -7.54
C ASP A 31 9.44 2.31 -6.92
N GLY A 32 8.12 2.17 -6.97
CA GLY A 32 7.40 1.04 -6.42
C GLY A 32 7.44 0.96 -4.89
N THR A 33 7.94 1.94 -4.15
CA THR A 33 7.89 1.86 -2.68
C THR A 33 6.45 1.82 -2.17
N VAL A 34 6.20 1.02 -1.14
CA VAL A 34 4.88 0.90 -0.49
C VAL A 34 4.88 1.77 0.76
N ARG A 35 3.85 2.61 0.89
CA ARG A 35 3.60 3.43 2.06
C ARG A 35 2.40 2.90 2.81
N LEU A 36 2.58 2.66 4.11
CA LEU A 36 1.50 2.50 5.07
C LEU A 36 1.37 3.82 5.84
N SER A 37 0.19 4.41 5.84
CA SER A 37 -0.11 5.66 6.53
C SER A 37 -1.19 5.44 7.56
N ILE A 38 -0.94 5.89 8.78
CA ILE A 38 -1.94 6.04 9.84
C ILE A 38 -2.23 7.53 9.92
N LEU A 39 -3.46 7.93 9.65
CA LEU A 39 -3.86 9.33 9.64
C LEU A 39 -4.21 9.76 11.06
N TRP A 40 -3.84 10.99 11.41
CA TRP A 40 -4.18 11.67 12.68
C TRP A 40 -3.44 11.18 13.95
N THR A 41 -3.01 9.92 14.01
CA THR A 41 -2.29 9.34 15.17
C THR A 41 -1.03 8.56 14.76
N GLN A 42 -0.32 7.98 15.75
CA GLN A 42 0.87 7.14 15.53
C GLN A 42 0.55 5.64 15.46
N GLU A 43 -0.58 5.22 16.02
CA GLU A 43 -1.02 3.84 16.09
C GLU A 43 -2.53 3.75 15.91
N ILE A 44 -2.99 2.58 15.48
CA ILE A 44 -4.40 2.28 15.29
C ILE A 44 -4.70 0.91 15.88
N LEU A 45 -5.82 0.78 16.57
CA LEU A 45 -6.34 -0.51 17.01
C LEU A 45 -7.27 -1.06 15.92
N LEU A 46 -6.96 -2.24 15.39
CA LEU A 46 -7.76 -2.87 14.34
C LEU A 46 -8.63 -4.00 14.90
N LYS A 47 -9.83 -4.16 14.34
CA LYS A 47 -10.58 -5.41 14.48
C LYS A 47 -9.87 -6.52 13.69
N PRO A 48 -10.10 -7.80 14.03
CA PRO A 48 -9.47 -8.91 13.32
C PRO A 48 -9.67 -8.86 11.80
N ASP A 49 -10.91 -8.64 11.35
CA ASP A 49 -11.24 -8.61 9.92
C ASP A 49 -10.57 -7.41 9.21
N ASP A 50 -10.51 -6.25 9.88
CA ASP A 50 -9.85 -5.05 9.36
C ASP A 50 -8.33 -5.25 9.26
N ALA A 51 -7.73 -5.94 10.22
CA ALA A 51 -6.32 -6.32 10.18
C ALA A 51 -6.01 -7.26 9.00
N ASP A 52 -6.90 -8.23 8.72
CA ASP A 52 -6.79 -9.09 7.55
C ASP A 52 -6.90 -8.29 6.24
N GLN A 53 -7.79 -7.30 6.17
CA GLN A 53 -7.89 -6.42 5.00
C GLN A 53 -6.61 -5.61 4.78
N VAL A 54 -6.04 -5.01 5.83
CA VAL A 54 -4.77 -4.26 5.74
C VAL A 54 -3.64 -5.17 5.28
N ALA A 55 -3.56 -6.41 5.78
CA ALA A 55 -2.57 -7.38 5.35
C ALA A 55 -2.72 -7.72 3.85
N GLN A 56 -3.95 -7.92 3.37
CA GLN A 56 -4.21 -8.18 1.95
C GLN A 56 -3.89 -6.97 1.07
N ALA A 57 -4.20 -5.74 1.51
CA ALA A 57 -3.84 -4.52 0.78
C ALA A 57 -2.31 -4.37 0.65
N LEU A 58 -1.56 -4.64 1.72
CA LEU A 58 -0.09 -4.65 1.67
C LEU A 58 0.46 -5.70 0.70
N GLN A 59 -0.16 -6.89 0.63
CA GLN A 59 0.23 -7.92 -0.34
C GLN A 59 -0.02 -7.47 -1.78
N ARG A 60 -1.19 -6.88 -2.07
CA ARG A 60 -1.52 -6.34 -3.39
C ARG A 60 -0.57 -5.23 -3.79
N ALA A 61 -0.30 -4.29 -2.89
CA ALA A 61 0.66 -3.21 -3.10
C ALA A 61 2.05 -3.75 -3.43
N ALA A 62 2.53 -4.74 -2.67
CA ALA A 62 3.81 -5.37 -2.92
C ALA A 62 3.87 -6.13 -4.26
N GLU A 63 2.76 -6.75 -4.70
CA GLU A 63 2.69 -7.39 -6.01
C GLU A 63 2.72 -6.35 -7.14
N GLN A 64 1.97 -5.26 -7.00
CA GLN A 64 1.96 -4.15 -7.97
C GLN A 64 3.35 -3.52 -8.10
N THR A 65 4.03 -3.26 -6.99
CA THR A 65 5.43 -2.79 -6.96
C THR A 65 6.34 -3.68 -7.79
N ARG A 66 6.28 -5.01 -7.58
CA ARG A 66 7.13 -5.94 -8.33
C ARG A 66 6.90 -5.87 -9.83
N ARG A 67 5.65 -5.64 -10.26
CA ARG A 67 5.30 -5.45 -11.68
C ARG A 67 5.87 -4.15 -12.23
N ILE A 68 5.82 -3.05 -11.47
CA ILE A 68 6.40 -1.75 -11.86
C ILE A 68 7.92 -1.90 -12.01
N THR A 69 8.62 -2.40 -10.98
CA THR A 69 10.08 -2.58 -11.04
C THR A 69 10.52 -3.57 -12.13
N ALA A 70 9.70 -4.59 -12.42
CA ALA A 70 9.97 -5.50 -13.54
C ALA A 70 9.86 -4.79 -14.90
N ALA A 71 8.88 -3.89 -15.07
CA ALA A 71 8.76 -3.08 -16.29
C ALA A 71 9.90 -2.06 -16.44
N GLU A 72 10.43 -1.56 -15.32
CA GLU A 72 11.60 -0.65 -15.30
C GLU A 72 12.94 -1.37 -15.53
N ARG A 73 12.96 -2.70 -15.46
CA ARG A 73 14.02 -3.50 -16.07
C ARG A 73 13.56 -3.90 -17.48
N PRO A 74 13.73 -3.05 -18.51
CA PRO A 74 13.78 -3.60 -19.84
C PRO A 74 14.96 -4.58 -19.83
N ASP A 75 14.76 -5.76 -20.42
CA ASP A 75 15.81 -6.71 -20.74
C ASP A 75 17.11 -5.94 -21.07
N ARG A 76 18.13 -6.07 -20.22
CA ARG A 76 19.48 -5.82 -20.73
C ARG A 76 19.70 -6.93 -21.76
N PRO A 77 19.83 -6.62 -23.06
CA PRO A 77 20.38 -7.61 -23.96
C PRO A 77 21.86 -7.72 -23.59
N ASN A 78 22.18 -8.74 -22.82
CA ASN A 78 23.56 -9.18 -22.68
C ASN A 78 23.96 -9.83 -23.99
N GLY A 79 24.84 -9.17 -24.74
CA GLY A 79 25.81 -9.79 -25.64
C GLY A 79 25.30 -10.42 -26.94
N ALA A 80 25.66 -9.78 -28.05
CA ALA A 80 26.27 -10.43 -29.21
C ALA A 80 27.15 -9.40 -29.94
#